data_AF-P95875-F1
#
_entry.id   AF-P95875-F1
#
_cell.length_a   1.000
_cell.length_b   1.000
_cell.length_c   1.000
_cell.angle_alpha   90.00
_cell.angle_beta   90.00
_cell.angle_gamma   90.00
#
_symmetry.space_group_name_H-M   'P 1'
#
loop_
_entity.id
_entity.type
_entity.pdbx_description
1 polymer ?
#
loop_
_entity_poly.entity_id
_entity_poly.type
_entity_poly.pdbx_seq_one_letter_code
_entity_poly.pdbx_strand_id
1 'polypeptide(L)'
;MVKFIFGRELTEEDEFFDREDYVNVLLSYINRRQPVAILAPRRMGKSSLLNYIKIKLGNEYIVAKISLEGITSIEEFADELTSKLVLEALSKSLKMRAKNTISSLVASLNQFLGSIKSLSIRMQNLELYIDRYSLFKENKLKPSEILDDVLLLPQRIAEDTGKNVVIMIDEFQKIRVLKQPFPKILELTRKRLQESKNVEIIVSGSETGIIEEMITEAKEPFYNYFKIERLKSFDKETSIRFLNEGLKGKCKEYYEKVYELTEGIPAWLNLAGLIFERECNIEAILEDPNVEIELKKDLEGLTKNEIKVLKGLAKGNKLSEIKVSNIYRVIKILKNRGLVDKINDEYKIIDPILSFYLKK
;
A
#
# COMPACT_ATOMS: atom_id res chain seq x y z
N MET A 1 -5.67 10.86 -21.39
CA MET A 1 -6.71 9.97 -21.95
C MET A 1 -6.76 8.78 -21.02
N VAL A 2 -7.92 8.47 -20.45
CA VAL A 2 -8.05 7.33 -19.54
C VAL A 2 -7.70 6.04 -20.28
N LYS A 3 -6.81 5.24 -19.70
CA LYS A 3 -6.50 3.87 -20.13
C LYS A 3 -7.05 2.92 -19.06
N PHE A 4 -7.77 1.88 -19.47
CA PHE A 4 -8.19 0.86 -18.52
C PHE A 4 -7.05 -0.12 -18.26
N ILE A 5 -6.66 -0.26 -17.00
CA ILE A 5 -5.55 -1.11 -16.57
C ILE A 5 -6.01 -1.89 -15.33
N PHE A 6 -6.00 -3.23 -15.44
CA PHE A 6 -6.35 -4.13 -14.36
C PHE A 6 -5.16 -5.01 -13.97
N GLY A 7 -5.04 -5.34 -12.68
CA GLY A 7 -4.06 -6.32 -12.19
C GLY A 7 -2.63 -5.80 -11.95
N ARG A 8 -2.37 -4.50 -12.18
CA ARG A 8 -1.09 -3.87 -11.81
C ARG A 8 -1.26 -2.49 -11.20
N GLU A 9 -0.23 -2.03 -10.50
CA GLU A 9 -0.14 -0.64 -10.06
C GLU A 9 0.06 0.31 -11.24
N LEU A 10 -0.49 1.51 -11.12
CA LEU A 10 -0.25 2.60 -12.06
C LEU A 10 1.05 3.29 -11.66
N THR A 11 1.91 3.55 -12.63
CA THR A 11 3.27 4.08 -12.41
C THR A 11 3.58 5.30 -13.26
N GLU A 12 2.69 5.65 -14.19
CA GLU A 12 2.83 6.83 -15.04
C GLU A 12 1.77 7.88 -14.67
N GLU A 13 2.10 9.16 -14.88
CA GLU A 13 1.23 10.28 -14.51
C GLU A 13 -0.07 10.30 -15.34
N ASP A 14 -0.01 9.91 -16.62
CA ASP A 14 -1.15 9.90 -17.54
C ASP A 14 -2.08 8.69 -17.35
N GLU A 15 -1.67 7.69 -16.57
CA GLU A 15 -2.50 6.56 -16.17
C GLU A 15 -3.43 6.90 -15.00
N PHE A 16 -3.01 7.80 -14.13
CA PHE A 16 -3.73 8.10 -12.89
C PHE A 16 -4.93 9.02 -13.17
N PHE A 17 -6.09 8.63 -12.66
CA PHE A 17 -7.33 9.35 -12.86
C PHE A 17 -7.89 9.87 -11.53
N ASP A 18 -8.28 11.15 -11.54
CA ASP A 18 -8.95 11.82 -10.43
C ASP A 18 -8.11 11.84 -9.13
N ARG A 19 -8.76 11.90 -7.96
CA ARG A 19 -8.16 11.89 -6.61
C ARG A 19 -7.33 13.12 -6.28
N GLU A 20 -7.44 14.21 -7.03
CA GLU A 20 -6.66 15.43 -6.78
C GLU A 20 -6.84 15.97 -5.35
N ASP A 21 -8.04 15.84 -4.76
CA ASP A 21 -8.26 16.22 -3.37
C ASP A 21 -7.41 15.40 -2.40
N TYR A 22 -7.35 14.08 -2.58
CA TYR A 22 -6.48 13.21 -1.78
C TYR A 22 -5.01 13.53 -2.01
N VAL A 23 -4.61 13.77 -3.26
CA VAL A 23 -3.24 14.09 -3.63
C VAL A 23 -2.79 15.38 -2.96
N ASN A 24 -3.58 16.45 -3.09
CA ASN A 24 -3.28 17.75 -2.51
C ASN A 24 -3.20 17.69 -0.98
N VAL A 25 -4.12 16.96 -0.33
CA VAL A 25 -4.08 16.76 1.12
C VAL A 25 -2.82 16.00 1.55
N LEU A 26 -2.47 14.90 0.89
CA LEU A 26 -1.28 14.10 1.21
C LEU A 26 0.02 14.89 0.98
N LEU A 27 0.13 15.64 -0.12
CA LEU A 27 1.27 16.52 -0.35
C LEU A 27 1.37 17.62 0.72
N SER A 28 0.24 18.15 1.20
CA SER A 28 0.23 19.12 2.30
C SER A 28 0.74 18.52 3.61
N TYR A 29 0.39 17.27 3.91
CA TYR A 29 0.91 16.57 5.09
C TYR A 29 2.39 16.28 4.97
N ILE A 30 2.86 15.86 3.79
CA ILE A 30 4.29 15.64 3.53
C ILE A 30 5.09 16.92 3.75
N ASN A 31 4.60 18.05 3.22
CA ASN A 31 5.28 19.34 3.38
C ASN A 31 5.35 19.78 4.85
N ARG A 32 4.32 19.47 5.65
CA ARG A 32 4.26 19.81 7.08
C ARG A 32 4.91 18.77 7.99
N ARG A 33 5.47 17.70 7.44
CA ARG A 33 6.06 16.57 8.16
C ARG A 33 5.07 15.89 9.12
N GLN A 34 3.85 15.65 8.63
CA GLN A 34 2.80 14.94 9.36
C GLN A 34 2.75 13.48 8.88
N PRO A 35 3.05 12.50 9.75
CA PRO A 35 2.85 11.07 9.46
C PRO A 35 1.40 10.76 9.07
N VAL A 36 1.21 10.00 8.00
CA VAL A 36 -0.13 9.66 7.47
C VAL A 36 -0.31 8.15 7.33
N ALA A 37 -1.51 7.68 7.68
CA ALA A 37 -1.99 6.33 7.37
C ALA A 37 -3.16 6.39 6.38
N ILE A 38 -2.97 5.82 5.19
CA ILE A 38 -4.00 5.68 4.16
C ILE A 38 -4.73 4.35 4.35
N LEU A 39 -5.99 4.42 4.77
CA LEU A 39 -6.82 3.24 5.02
C LEU A 39 -7.84 3.07 3.91
N ALA A 40 -7.76 1.95 3.21
CA ALA A 40 -8.74 1.55 2.22
C ALA A 40 -8.76 0.03 2.06
N PRO A 41 -9.93 -0.55 1.80
CA PRO A 41 -10.04 -1.95 1.36
C PRO A 41 -9.18 -2.26 0.13
N ARG A 42 -9.10 -3.54 -0.24
CA ARG A 42 -8.45 -3.97 -1.49
C ARG A 42 -9.10 -3.29 -2.70
N ARG A 43 -8.36 -3.21 -3.82
CA ARG A 43 -8.85 -2.71 -5.12
C ARG A 43 -9.18 -1.20 -5.19
N MET A 44 -8.93 -0.43 -4.14
CA MET A 44 -9.15 1.03 -4.08
C MET A 44 -8.07 1.89 -4.76
N GLY A 45 -6.96 1.31 -5.21
CA GLY A 45 -5.88 2.05 -5.86
C GLY A 45 -4.88 2.73 -4.92
N LYS A 46 -4.73 2.25 -3.66
CA LYS A 46 -3.76 2.78 -2.68
C LYS A 46 -2.33 2.83 -3.21
N SER A 47 -1.84 1.71 -3.74
CA SER A 47 -0.47 1.58 -4.24
C SER A 47 -0.22 2.48 -5.45
N SER A 48 -1.20 2.59 -6.34
CA SER A 48 -1.20 3.54 -7.47
C SER A 48 -1.20 5.00 -7.00
N LEU A 49 -1.97 5.34 -5.96
CA LEU A 49 -1.95 6.66 -5.34
C LEU A 49 -0.56 6.98 -4.77
N LEU A 50 0.08 6.04 -4.06
CA LEU A 50 1.45 6.23 -3.57
C LEU A 50 2.46 6.47 -4.71
N ASN A 51 2.34 5.73 -5.83
CA ASN A 51 3.18 5.97 -7.01
C ASN A 51 2.95 7.38 -7.58
N TYR A 52 1.69 7.81 -7.65
CA TYR A 52 1.36 9.15 -8.12
C TYR A 52 1.92 10.25 -7.21
N ILE A 53 1.81 10.09 -5.88
CA ILE A 53 2.45 10.99 -4.91
C ILE A 53 3.96 11.01 -5.13
N LYS A 54 4.61 9.86 -5.33
CA LYS A 54 6.04 9.80 -5.62
C LYS A 54 6.42 10.59 -6.87
N ILE A 55 5.62 10.52 -7.94
CA ILE A 55 5.82 11.31 -9.16
C ILE A 55 5.72 12.81 -8.85
N LYS A 56 4.67 13.23 -8.13
CA LYS A 56 4.45 14.64 -7.77
C LYS A 56 5.53 15.24 -6.87
N LEU A 57 6.13 14.44 -5.99
CA LEU A 57 7.27 14.87 -5.16
C LEU A 57 8.56 15.10 -5.98
N GLY A 58 8.63 14.57 -7.20
CA GLY A 58 9.70 14.87 -8.16
C GLY A 58 11.11 14.72 -7.59
N ASN A 59 11.95 15.74 -7.81
CA ASN A 59 13.36 15.75 -7.39
C ASN A 59 13.61 16.45 -6.04
N GLU A 60 12.57 16.98 -5.41
CA GLU A 60 12.65 17.74 -4.16
C GLU A 60 12.93 16.85 -2.96
N TYR A 61 12.38 15.65 -2.96
CA TYR A 61 12.51 14.64 -1.91
C TYR A 61 13.31 13.45 -2.37
N ILE A 62 13.83 12.62 -1.47
CA ILE A 62 14.21 11.23 -1.77
C ILE A 62 13.04 10.35 -1.34
N VAL A 63 12.45 9.59 -2.27
CA VAL A 63 11.24 8.82 -2.00
C VAL A 63 11.49 7.31 -2.13
N ALA A 64 11.45 6.61 -1.01
CA ALA A 64 11.49 5.14 -0.97
C ALA A 64 10.09 4.59 -0.73
N LYS A 65 9.52 3.94 -1.75
CA LYS A 65 8.31 3.13 -1.61
C LYS A 65 8.70 1.67 -1.48
N ILE A 66 8.28 1.04 -0.39
CA ILE A 66 8.44 -0.40 -0.14
C ILE A 66 7.06 -1.03 0.08
N SER A 67 6.94 -2.33 -0.22
CA SER A 67 5.80 -3.14 0.21
C SER A 67 6.29 -4.15 1.23
N LEU A 68 5.55 -4.34 2.32
CA LEU A 68 5.84 -5.38 3.31
C LEU A 68 5.18 -6.73 2.96
N GLU A 69 4.47 -6.81 1.83
CA GLU A 69 3.92 -8.07 1.35
C GLU A 69 5.07 -9.04 1.01
N GLY A 70 4.99 -10.27 1.53
CA GLY A 70 6.03 -11.29 1.33
C GLY A 70 7.29 -11.14 2.20
N ILE A 71 7.43 -10.06 2.97
CA ILE A 71 8.54 -9.89 3.91
C ILE A 71 8.29 -10.70 5.17
N THR A 72 9.19 -11.63 5.46
CA THR A 72 9.09 -12.58 6.58
C THR A 72 10.25 -12.48 7.56
N SER A 73 11.35 -11.83 7.18
CA SER A 73 12.55 -11.68 8.01
C SER A 73 13.04 -10.24 8.09
N ILE A 74 13.86 -9.96 9.11
CA ILE A 74 14.53 -8.66 9.27
C ILE A 74 15.53 -8.41 8.14
N GLU A 75 16.14 -9.48 7.62
CA GLU A 75 17.03 -9.40 6.46
C GLU A 75 16.29 -8.88 5.24
N GLU A 76 15.18 -9.52 4.86
CA GLU A 76 14.36 -9.11 3.72
C GLU A 76 13.85 -7.65 3.87
N PHE A 77 13.47 -7.26 5.09
CA PHE A 77 13.09 -5.88 5.38
C PHE A 77 14.26 -4.89 5.17
N ALA A 78 15.44 -5.23 5.69
CA ALA A 78 16.61 -4.40 5.56
C ALA A 78 17.06 -4.27 4.10
N ASP A 79 17.05 -5.37 3.37
CA ASP A 79 17.38 -5.46 1.95
C ASP A 79 16.47 -4.57 1.10
N GLU A 80 15.14 -4.69 1.28
CA GLU A 80 14.14 -3.94 0.52
C GLU A 80 14.25 -2.43 0.79
N LEU A 81 14.27 -2.01 2.07
CA LEU A 81 14.35 -0.59 2.42
C LEU A 81 15.66 0.04 1.94
N THR A 82 16.79 -0.65 2.14
CA THR A 82 18.10 -0.18 1.69
C THR A 82 18.16 -0.02 0.19
N SER A 83 17.72 -1.03 -0.55
CA SER A 83 17.73 -1.02 -2.01
C SER A 83 16.95 0.18 -2.55
N LYS A 84 15.70 0.39 -2.09
CA LYS A 84 14.87 1.50 -2.58
C LYS A 84 15.43 2.87 -2.22
N LEU A 85 15.92 3.05 -1.00
CA LEU A 85 16.52 4.32 -0.56
C LEU A 85 17.78 4.68 -1.34
N VAL A 86 18.70 3.71 -1.47
CA VAL A 86 19.98 3.93 -2.14
C VAL A 86 19.79 4.17 -3.63
N LEU A 87 18.95 3.36 -4.31
CA LEU A 87 18.64 3.56 -5.73
C LEU A 87 18.01 4.94 -5.99
N GLU A 88 17.12 5.39 -5.12
CA GLU A 88 16.51 6.71 -5.21
C GLU A 88 17.52 7.84 -4.94
N ALA A 89 18.38 7.68 -3.93
CA ALA A 89 19.44 8.64 -3.64
C ALA A 89 20.43 8.77 -4.81
N LEU A 90 20.77 7.66 -5.49
CA LEU A 90 21.58 7.69 -6.72
C LEU A 90 20.95 8.51 -7.81
N SER A 91 19.71 8.15 -8.17
CA SER A 91 19.04 8.71 -9.33
C SER A 91 18.94 10.24 -9.19
N LYS A 92 18.72 10.71 -7.97
CA LYS A 92 18.58 12.14 -7.63
C LYS A 92 19.90 12.87 -7.42
N SER A 93 20.96 12.20 -6.96
CA SER A 93 22.26 12.82 -6.73
C SER A 93 23.13 12.85 -7.98
N LEU A 94 23.07 11.80 -8.82
CA LEU A 94 23.98 11.62 -9.95
C LEU A 94 23.39 12.01 -11.30
N LYS A 95 22.09 12.34 -11.38
CA LYS A 95 21.36 12.48 -12.67
C LYS A 95 21.59 11.30 -13.64
N MET A 96 22.04 10.14 -13.15
CA MET A 96 22.30 8.98 -13.98
C MET A 96 21.04 8.12 -14.08
N ARG A 97 20.64 7.78 -15.31
CA ARG A 97 19.78 6.63 -15.56
C ARG A 97 20.58 5.38 -15.26
N ALA A 98 20.41 4.81 -14.07
CA ALA A 98 21.03 3.54 -13.72
C ALA A 98 20.56 2.45 -14.70
N LYS A 99 21.43 2.07 -15.65
CA LYS A 99 21.30 0.86 -16.43
C LYS A 99 22.20 -0.20 -15.79
N ASN A 100 21.62 -1.38 -15.59
CA ASN A 100 22.23 -2.69 -15.35
C ASN A 100 22.26 -3.19 -13.90
N THR A 101 21.37 -4.18 -13.68
CA THR A 101 21.63 -5.52 -13.14
C THR A 101 22.97 -5.72 -12.43
N ILE A 102 22.98 -5.54 -11.11
CA ILE A 102 24.06 -5.98 -10.22
C ILE A 102 23.52 -7.15 -9.40
N SER A 103 24.31 -8.21 -9.26
CA SER A 103 23.90 -9.50 -8.68
C SER A 103 23.82 -9.52 -7.15
N SER A 104 24.31 -8.50 -6.45
CA SER A 104 24.17 -8.38 -4.99
C SER A 104 24.01 -6.93 -4.52
N LEU A 105 23.22 -6.74 -3.45
CA LEU A 105 22.96 -5.42 -2.85
C LEU A 105 24.24 -4.76 -2.34
N VAL A 106 25.13 -5.52 -1.70
CA VAL A 106 26.42 -5.00 -1.18
C VAL A 106 27.33 -4.48 -2.30
N ALA A 107 27.43 -5.23 -3.42
CA ALA A 107 28.21 -4.75 -4.57
C ALA A 107 27.62 -3.46 -5.16
N SER A 108 26.29 -3.38 -5.22
CA SER A 108 25.57 -2.18 -5.67
C SER A 108 25.85 -0.97 -4.77
N LEU A 109 25.85 -1.19 -3.46
CA LEU A 109 26.15 -0.19 -2.43
C LEU A 109 27.61 0.29 -2.51
N ASN A 110 28.56 -0.62 -2.69
CA ASN A 110 29.97 -0.25 -2.83
C ASN A 110 30.24 0.52 -4.14
N GLN A 111 29.61 0.11 -5.25
CA GLN A 111 29.69 0.84 -6.51
C GLN A 111 29.05 2.23 -6.40
N PHE A 112 27.92 2.33 -5.71
CA PHE A 112 27.28 3.59 -5.36
C PHE A 112 28.28 4.52 -4.66
N LEU A 113 28.93 4.04 -3.60
CA LEU A 113 29.86 4.86 -2.83
C LEU A 113 31.05 5.29 -3.68
N GLY A 114 31.61 4.38 -4.48
CA GLY A 114 32.71 4.71 -5.40
C GLY A 114 32.31 5.80 -6.41
N SER A 115 31.10 5.73 -6.96
CA SER A 115 30.57 6.71 -7.93
C SER A 115 30.30 8.08 -7.31
N ILE A 116 29.97 8.13 -6.03
CA ILE A 116 29.72 9.39 -5.31
C ILE A 116 31.02 10.02 -4.84
N LYS A 117 31.98 9.21 -4.37
CA LYS A 117 33.33 9.67 -4.02
C LYS A 117 34.04 10.31 -5.21
N SER A 118 33.87 9.78 -6.44
CA SER A 118 34.45 10.38 -7.64
C SER A 118 33.88 11.76 -7.99
N LEU A 119 32.69 12.11 -7.49
CA LEU A 119 32.08 13.43 -7.60
C LEU A 119 32.36 14.33 -6.41
N SER A 120 33.29 13.96 -5.52
CA SER A 120 33.65 14.69 -4.29
C SER A 120 32.50 14.93 -3.30
N ILE A 121 31.39 14.18 -3.44
CA ILE A 121 30.30 14.15 -2.47
C ILE A 121 30.69 13.16 -1.38
N ARG A 122 30.66 13.56 -0.10
CA ARG A 122 30.93 12.66 1.04
C ARG A 122 29.62 12.24 1.68
N MET A 123 29.36 10.93 1.73
CA MET A 123 28.19 10.35 2.39
C MET A 123 28.62 9.50 3.58
N GLN A 124 29.13 10.17 4.63
CA GLN A 124 29.79 9.50 5.75
C GLN A 124 28.83 8.56 6.50
N ASN A 125 27.56 8.96 6.65
CA ASN A 125 26.60 8.15 7.37
C ASN A 125 26.21 6.90 6.57
N LEU A 126 26.10 7.03 5.25
CA LEU A 126 25.84 5.91 4.35
C LEU A 126 27.04 4.97 4.23
N GLU A 127 28.27 5.49 4.22
CA GLU A 127 29.49 4.67 4.27
C GLU A 127 29.50 3.77 5.52
N LEU A 128 29.25 4.37 6.70
CA LEU A 128 29.17 3.62 7.96
C LEU A 128 28.06 2.56 7.94
N TYR A 129 26.90 2.89 7.35
CA TYR A 129 25.80 1.94 7.19
C TYR A 129 26.22 0.75 6.31
N ILE A 130 26.86 1.01 5.17
CA ILE A 130 27.27 -0.03 4.21
C ILE A 130 28.32 -0.95 4.80
N ASP A 131 29.26 -0.44 5.60
CA ASP A 131 30.24 -1.25 6.32
C ASP A 131 29.53 -2.22 7.29
N ARG A 132 28.60 -1.70 8.09
CA ARG A 132 27.81 -2.52 9.03
C ARG A 132 26.92 -3.52 8.31
N TYR A 133 26.28 -3.11 7.21
CA TYR A 133 25.45 -3.99 6.40
C TYR A 133 26.28 -5.11 5.73
N SER A 134 27.51 -4.83 5.32
CA SER A 134 28.44 -5.85 4.82
C SER A 134 28.80 -6.86 5.91
N LEU A 135 29.09 -6.41 7.13
CA LEU A 135 29.30 -7.30 8.27
C LEU A 135 28.06 -8.17 8.57
N PHE A 136 26.86 -7.61 8.44
CA PHE A 136 25.61 -8.36 8.56
C PHE A 136 25.50 -9.45 7.49
N LYS A 137 25.79 -9.15 6.22
CA LYS A 137 25.79 -10.14 5.12
C LYS A 137 26.86 -11.22 5.25
N GLU A 138 27.94 -10.93 5.98
CA GLU A 138 28.96 -11.91 6.38
C GLU A 138 28.58 -12.71 7.64
N ASN A 139 27.35 -12.57 8.15
CA ASN A 139 26.87 -13.17 9.39
C ASN A 139 27.66 -12.76 10.65
N LYS A 140 28.35 -11.61 10.61
CA LYS A 140 29.11 -11.07 11.74
C LYS A 140 28.28 -10.16 12.66
N LEU A 141 27.07 -9.79 12.23
CA LEU A 141 26.08 -9.06 13.03
C LEU A 141 24.77 -9.83 13.05
N LYS A 142 24.04 -9.76 14.16
CA LYS A 142 22.69 -10.34 14.26
C LYS A 142 21.67 -9.46 13.52
N PRO A 143 20.55 -10.03 13.04
CA PRO A 143 19.48 -9.24 12.41
C PRO A 143 18.97 -8.09 13.28
N SER A 144 18.87 -8.29 14.59
CA SER A 144 18.47 -7.22 15.52
C SER A 144 19.45 -6.04 15.57
N GLU A 145 20.73 -6.26 15.25
CA GLU A 145 21.76 -5.22 15.25
C GLU A 145 21.69 -4.36 13.99
N ILE A 146 21.37 -4.95 12.84
CA ILE A 146 21.19 -4.19 11.58
C ILE A 146 19.82 -3.52 11.49
N LEU A 147 18.82 -4.03 12.20
CA LEU A 147 17.47 -3.47 12.22
C LEU A 147 17.47 -1.99 12.66
N ASP A 148 18.24 -1.68 13.70
CA ASP A 148 18.36 -0.33 14.20
C ASP A 148 18.98 0.63 13.18
N ASP A 149 20.03 0.15 12.50
CA ASP A 149 20.73 0.89 11.46
C ASP A 149 19.86 1.14 10.24
N VAL A 150 19.07 0.15 9.80
CA VAL A 150 18.21 0.30 8.62
C VAL A 150 17.00 1.19 8.88
N LEU A 151 16.49 1.21 10.13
CA LEU A 151 15.44 2.16 10.53
C LEU A 151 15.95 3.61 10.62
N LEU A 152 17.24 3.81 10.87
CA LEU A 152 17.90 5.14 10.87
C LEU A 152 18.46 5.55 9.51
N LEU A 153 18.62 4.60 8.57
CA LEU A 153 19.13 4.85 7.23
C LEU A 153 18.44 6.00 6.48
N PRO A 154 17.10 6.15 6.50
CA PRO A 154 16.42 7.29 5.90
C PRO A 154 16.93 8.63 6.41
N GLN A 155 17.09 8.78 7.74
CA GLN A 155 17.59 10.01 8.35
C GLN A 155 19.06 10.27 7.96
N ARG A 156 19.89 9.22 7.97
CA ARG A 156 21.31 9.28 7.55
C ARG A 156 21.46 9.75 6.10
N ILE A 157 20.63 9.23 5.19
CA ILE A 157 20.59 9.67 3.79
C ILE A 157 20.13 11.12 3.67
N ALA A 158 19.15 11.54 4.47
CA ALA A 158 18.68 12.92 4.47
C ALA A 158 19.80 13.89 4.90
N GLU A 159 20.58 13.52 5.92
CA GLU A 159 21.74 14.29 6.38
C GLU A 159 22.86 14.36 5.34
N ASP A 160 23.19 13.24 4.71
CA ASP A 160 24.25 13.17 3.70
C ASP A 160 23.89 13.91 2.40
N THR A 161 22.61 13.93 2.02
CA THR A 161 22.14 14.54 0.75
C THR A 161 21.63 15.97 0.90
N GLY A 162 21.32 16.40 2.14
CA GLY A 162 20.62 17.65 2.39
C GLY A 162 19.16 17.68 1.91
N LYS A 163 18.60 16.54 1.46
CA LYS A 163 17.21 16.42 0.98
C LYS A 163 16.36 15.69 2.02
N ASN A 164 15.12 16.14 2.21
CA ASN A 164 14.18 15.39 3.04
C ASN A 164 13.84 14.04 2.37
N VAL A 165 13.62 13.02 3.19
CA VAL A 165 13.27 11.67 2.75
C VAL A 165 11.80 11.39 3.05
N VAL A 166 11.09 10.78 2.11
CA VAL A 166 9.73 10.25 2.30
C VAL A 166 9.78 8.73 2.16
N ILE A 167 9.35 8.03 3.21
CA ILE A 167 9.17 6.59 3.19
C ILE A 167 7.68 6.29 2.99
N MET A 168 7.36 5.52 1.97
CA MET A 168 6.02 5.01 1.73
C MET A 168 6.03 3.51 1.99
N ILE A 169 5.32 3.05 3.02
CA ILE A 169 5.25 1.62 3.37
C ILE A 169 3.86 1.10 3.02
N ASP A 170 3.77 0.30 1.98
CA ASP A 170 2.55 -0.39 1.60
C ASP A 170 2.38 -1.71 2.37
N GLU A 171 1.12 -2.09 2.59
CA GLU A 171 0.70 -3.20 3.46
C GLU A 171 1.41 -3.19 4.83
N PHE A 172 1.44 -2.01 5.49
CA PHE A 172 2.16 -1.76 6.73
C PHE A 172 1.82 -2.73 7.87
N GLN A 173 0.59 -3.26 7.93
CA GLN A 173 0.20 -4.24 8.93
C GLN A 173 1.10 -5.50 8.95
N LYS A 174 1.74 -5.83 7.82
CA LYS A 174 2.63 -6.99 7.69
C LYS A 174 3.91 -6.85 8.51
N ILE A 175 4.29 -5.65 8.96
CA ILE A 175 5.40 -5.45 9.90
C ILE A 175 5.22 -6.27 11.19
N ARG A 176 3.97 -6.63 11.56
CA ARG A 176 3.68 -7.49 12.72
C ARG A 176 4.27 -8.89 12.59
N VAL A 177 4.52 -9.39 11.39
CA VAL A 177 5.19 -10.68 11.16
C VAL A 177 6.59 -10.67 11.79
N LEU A 178 7.27 -9.52 11.75
CA LEU A 178 8.60 -9.33 12.32
C LEU A 178 8.61 -9.31 13.85
N LYS A 179 7.44 -9.34 14.53
CA LYS A 179 7.37 -9.55 15.99
C LYS A 179 7.87 -10.94 16.41
N GLN A 180 7.79 -11.93 15.53
CA GLN A 180 8.32 -13.28 15.77
C GLN A 180 9.84 -13.25 16.00
N PRO A 181 10.66 -12.77 15.04
CA PRO A 181 12.11 -12.65 15.25
C PRO A 181 12.50 -11.50 16.18
N PHE A 182 11.69 -10.44 16.30
CA PHE A 182 11.98 -9.30 17.17
C PHE A 182 10.71 -8.68 17.77
N PRO A 183 10.30 -9.08 18.98
CA PRO A 183 9.03 -8.67 19.60
C PRO A 183 8.82 -7.15 19.71
N LYS A 184 9.91 -6.37 19.83
CA LYS A 184 9.89 -4.91 20.02
C LYS A 184 9.96 -4.11 18.70
N ILE A 185 9.68 -4.73 17.55
CA ILE A 185 9.85 -4.09 16.24
C ILE A 185 9.02 -2.81 16.10
N LEU A 186 7.79 -2.79 16.61
CA LEU A 186 6.91 -1.63 16.49
C LEU A 186 7.41 -0.48 17.36
N GLU A 187 7.83 -0.77 18.60
CA GLU A 187 8.40 0.19 19.55
C GLU A 187 9.68 0.81 19.00
N LEU A 188 10.56 -0.03 18.43
CA LEU A 188 11.80 0.44 17.82
C LEU A 188 11.52 1.31 16.59
N THR A 189 10.63 0.86 15.70
CA THR A 189 10.23 1.62 14.52
C THR A 189 9.64 2.96 14.92
N ARG A 190 8.70 2.96 15.88
CA ARG A 190 8.10 4.18 16.44
C ARG A 190 9.16 5.15 16.95
N LYS A 191 10.09 4.66 17.77
CA LYS A 191 11.18 5.45 18.35
C LYS A 191 12.05 6.09 17.26
N ARG A 192 12.52 5.32 16.28
CA ARG A 192 13.41 5.82 15.22
C ARG A 192 12.72 6.82 14.30
N LEU A 193 11.43 6.63 14.03
CA LEU A 193 10.66 7.61 13.28
C LEU A 193 10.49 8.94 14.04
N GLN A 194 10.37 8.94 15.37
CA GLN A 194 10.32 10.19 16.17
C GLN A 194 11.66 10.93 16.20
N GLU A 195 12.75 10.19 16.25
CA GLU A 195 14.10 10.75 16.29
C GLU A 195 14.52 11.34 14.92
N SER A 196 13.88 10.88 13.84
CA SER A 196 14.18 11.30 12.46
C SER A 196 13.56 12.66 12.14
N LYS A 197 14.39 13.70 12.01
CA LYS A 197 13.93 15.08 11.79
C LYS A 197 13.64 15.42 10.33
N ASN A 198 14.22 14.67 9.40
CA ASN A 198 14.17 14.93 7.96
C ASN A 198 13.52 13.78 7.19
N VAL A 199 12.74 12.96 7.89
CA VAL A 199 12.06 11.79 7.36
C VAL A 199 10.57 11.93 7.59
N GLU A 200 9.80 11.80 6.52
CA GLU A 200 8.35 11.69 6.55
C GLU A 200 7.92 10.26 6.23
N ILE A 201 6.81 9.80 6.80
CA ILE A 201 6.32 8.45 6.62
C ILE A 201 4.83 8.43 6.25
N ILE A 202 4.55 7.79 5.11
CA ILE A 202 3.21 7.41 4.71
C ILE A 202 3.11 5.90 4.82
N VAL A 203 2.08 5.41 5.51
CA VAL A 203 1.75 3.99 5.55
C VAL A 203 0.41 3.74 4.85
N SER A 204 0.27 2.59 4.20
CA SER A 204 -1.01 2.12 3.68
C SER A 204 -1.22 0.65 4.00
N GLY A 205 -2.46 0.19 3.89
CA GLY A 205 -2.73 -1.24 3.83
C GLY A 205 -4.19 -1.59 3.70
N SER A 206 -4.43 -2.82 3.25
CA SER A 206 -5.75 -3.32 2.91
C SER A 206 -6.54 -3.89 4.09
N GLU A 207 -5.84 -4.36 5.12
CA GLU A 207 -6.40 -4.85 6.38
C GLU A 207 -6.68 -3.66 7.31
N THR A 208 -7.64 -2.82 6.90
CA THR A 208 -7.89 -1.51 7.50
C THR A 208 -8.13 -1.57 9.00
N GLY A 209 -8.89 -2.57 9.48
CA GLY A 209 -9.14 -2.72 10.91
C GLY A 209 -7.88 -3.08 11.71
N ILE A 210 -6.91 -3.78 11.12
CA ILE A 210 -5.62 -4.03 11.81
C ILE A 210 -4.81 -2.75 11.94
N ILE A 211 -4.67 -1.98 10.87
CA ILE A 211 -3.92 -0.72 10.94
C ILE A 211 -4.62 0.25 11.88
N GLU A 212 -5.95 0.33 11.83
CA GLU A 212 -6.74 1.14 12.75
C GLU A 212 -6.48 0.75 14.21
N GLU A 213 -6.55 -0.55 14.56
CA GLU A 213 -6.17 -1.02 15.89
C GLU A 213 -4.75 -0.59 16.28
N MET A 214 -3.77 -0.71 15.37
CA MET A 214 -2.37 -0.35 15.62
C MET A 214 -2.16 1.15 15.94
N ILE A 215 -3.06 2.03 15.49
CA ILE A 215 -2.89 3.49 15.61
C ILE A 215 -3.91 4.15 16.54
N THR A 216 -5.04 3.49 16.86
CA THR A 216 -6.08 4.05 17.74
C THR A 216 -6.14 3.41 19.13
N GLU A 217 -5.51 2.26 19.35
CA GLU A 217 -5.52 1.60 20.65
C GLU A 217 -4.37 2.09 21.54
N ALA A 218 -4.67 2.56 22.75
CA ALA A 218 -3.70 3.18 23.66
C ALA A 218 -2.50 2.28 24.04
N LYS A 219 -2.66 0.96 23.92
CA LYS A 219 -1.60 -0.04 24.19
C LYS A 219 -0.62 -0.22 23.03
N GLU A 220 -0.97 0.23 21.82
CA GLU A 220 -0.16 0.00 20.64
C GLU A 220 0.90 1.11 20.49
N PRO A 221 2.14 0.78 20.06
CA PRO A 221 3.23 1.78 19.99
C PRO A 221 2.95 2.97 19.08
N PHE A 222 2.08 2.80 18.07
CA PHE A 222 1.72 3.85 17.12
C PHE A 222 0.44 4.61 17.51
N TYR A 223 -0.03 4.47 18.75
CA TYR A 223 -1.18 5.21 19.25
C TYR A 223 -1.06 6.71 18.99
N ASN A 224 -2.04 7.26 18.27
CA ASN A 224 -2.15 8.67 17.89
C ASN A 224 -0.93 9.23 17.14
N TYR A 225 -0.14 8.37 16.46
CA TYR A 225 1.02 8.83 15.70
C TYR A 225 0.66 9.32 14.28
N PHE A 226 -0.25 8.60 13.61
CA PHE A 226 -0.59 8.87 12.22
C PHE A 226 -1.89 9.66 12.11
N LYS A 227 -1.93 10.64 11.20
CA LYS A 227 -3.17 11.19 10.69
C LYS A 227 -3.83 10.16 9.76
N ILE A 228 -5.09 9.83 10.03
CA ILE A 228 -5.85 8.84 9.25
C ILE A 228 -6.52 9.51 8.06
N GLU A 229 -6.23 9.00 6.86
CA GLU A 229 -6.92 9.35 5.62
C GLU A 229 -7.62 8.12 5.04
N ARG A 230 -8.94 8.20 4.84
CA ARG A 230 -9.75 7.08 4.33
C ARG A 230 -10.02 7.26 2.85
N LEU A 231 -9.43 6.39 2.03
CA LEU A 231 -9.63 6.40 0.59
C LEU A 231 -10.94 5.68 0.26
N LYS A 232 -11.89 6.41 -0.35
CA LYS A 232 -13.21 5.88 -0.72
C LYS A 232 -13.19 5.31 -2.14
N SER A 233 -14.24 4.60 -2.57
CA SER A 233 -14.46 4.34 -4.00
C SER A 233 -14.77 5.65 -4.75
N PHE A 234 -14.80 5.60 -6.08
CA PHE A 234 -15.34 6.72 -6.85
C PHE A 234 -16.84 6.83 -6.65
N ASP A 235 -17.37 8.05 -6.62
CA ASP A 235 -18.80 8.27 -6.64
C ASP A 235 -19.39 7.98 -8.04
N LYS A 236 -20.72 8.07 -8.15
CA LYS A 236 -21.43 7.80 -9.41
C LYS A 236 -20.93 8.69 -10.55
N GLU A 237 -20.80 9.99 -10.30
CA GLU A 237 -20.40 10.98 -11.31
C GLU A 237 -18.97 10.71 -11.81
N THR A 238 -18.04 10.50 -10.89
CA THR A 238 -16.62 10.22 -11.18
C THR A 238 -16.48 8.89 -11.91
N SER A 239 -17.25 7.88 -11.54
CA SER A 239 -17.25 6.57 -12.21
C SER A 239 -17.77 6.68 -13.65
N ILE A 240 -18.85 7.42 -13.87
CA ILE A 240 -19.39 7.67 -15.21
C ILE A 240 -18.39 8.47 -16.06
N ARG A 241 -17.73 9.48 -15.48
CA ARG A 241 -16.67 10.25 -16.16
C ARG A 241 -15.50 9.35 -16.56
N PHE A 242 -15.01 8.52 -15.63
CA PHE A 242 -13.94 7.56 -15.87
C PHE A 242 -14.23 6.64 -17.06
N LEU A 243 -15.42 6.01 -17.07
CA LEU A 243 -15.85 5.15 -18.17
C LEU A 243 -15.99 5.93 -19.48
N ASN A 244 -16.62 7.10 -19.45
CA ASN A 244 -16.85 7.91 -20.64
C ASN A 244 -15.54 8.40 -21.29
N GLU A 245 -14.56 8.81 -20.48
CA GLU A 245 -13.25 9.26 -20.99
C GLU A 245 -12.44 8.11 -21.61
N GLY A 246 -12.48 6.92 -21.03
CA GLY A 246 -11.77 5.75 -21.57
C GLY A 246 -12.47 5.16 -22.79
N LEU A 247 -13.79 4.98 -22.74
CA LEU A 247 -14.59 4.37 -23.81
C LEU A 247 -15.04 5.35 -24.90
N LYS A 248 -14.82 6.65 -24.72
CA LYS A 248 -15.19 7.72 -25.68
C LYS A 248 -16.68 7.67 -26.06
N GLY A 249 -17.54 7.42 -25.08
CA GLY A 249 -19.00 7.32 -25.25
C GLY A 249 -19.53 5.97 -25.71
N LYS A 250 -18.67 4.97 -25.96
CA LYS A 250 -19.11 3.59 -26.24
C LYS A 250 -19.77 2.96 -25.00
N CYS A 251 -20.84 2.19 -25.19
CA CYS A 251 -21.59 1.49 -24.12
C CYS A 251 -22.19 2.42 -23.04
N LYS A 252 -22.45 3.70 -23.38
CA LYS A 252 -22.87 4.73 -22.42
C LYS A 252 -24.15 4.37 -21.66
N GLU A 253 -25.06 3.66 -22.32
CA GLU A 253 -26.32 3.15 -21.75
C GLU A 253 -26.12 2.16 -20.58
N TYR A 254 -24.90 1.59 -20.42
CA TYR A 254 -24.56 0.66 -19.35
C TYR A 254 -23.80 1.29 -18.18
N TYR A 255 -23.33 2.54 -18.28
CA TYR A 255 -22.43 3.13 -17.27
C TYR A 255 -23.04 3.18 -15.87
N GLU A 256 -24.34 3.49 -15.77
CA GLU A 256 -25.02 3.47 -14.47
C GLU A 256 -25.08 2.07 -13.88
N LYS A 257 -25.36 1.06 -14.69
CA LYS A 257 -25.41 -0.34 -14.24
C LYS A 257 -24.02 -0.84 -13.84
N VAL A 258 -22.96 -0.42 -14.55
CA VAL A 258 -21.58 -0.72 -14.16
C VAL A 258 -21.27 -0.08 -12.80
N TYR A 259 -21.67 1.17 -12.56
CA TYR A 259 -21.52 1.78 -11.25
C TYR A 259 -22.29 1.01 -10.16
N GLU A 260 -23.56 0.65 -10.40
CA GLU A 260 -24.35 -0.14 -9.45
C GLU A 260 -23.71 -1.49 -9.13
N LEU A 261 -23.10 -2.15 -10.12
CA LEU A 261 -22.42 -3.42 -9.94
C LEU A 261 -21.09 -3.30 -9.16
N THR A 262 -20.34 -2.24 -9.43
CA THR A 262 -18.98 -2.07 -8.92
C THR A 262 -18.88 -1.17 -7.69
N GLU A 263 -19.93 -0.42 -7.38
CA GLU A 263 -19.98 0.67 -6.40
C GLU A 263 -18.79 1.63 -6.50
N GLY A 264 -18.31 1.85 -7.73
CA GLY A 264 -17.21 2.75 -8.04
C GLY A 264 -15.83 2.25 -7.60
N ILE A 265 -15.67 0.97 -7.25
CA ILE A 265 -14.36 0.40 -6.92
C ILE A 265 -13.43 0.50 -8.14
N PRO A 266 -12.29 1.23 -8.05
CA PRO A 266 -11.45 1.52 -9.20
C PRO A 266 -10.98 0.29 -9.99
N ALA A 267 -10.58 -0.80 -9.33
CA ALA A 267 -10.16 -2.00 -10.06
C ALA A 267 -11.31 -2.62 -10.87
N TRP A 268 -12.52 -2.69 -10.30
CA TRP A 268 -13.68 -3.23 -11.01
C TRP A 268 -14.15 -2.34 -12.15
N LEU A 269 -14.06 -1.02 -12.00
CA LEU A 269 -14.30 -0.09 -13.11
C LEU A 269 -13.28 -0.26 -14.25
N ASN A 270 -12.00 -0.48 -13.92
CA ASN A 270 -10.98 -0.77 -14.93
C ASN A 270 -11.28 -2.08 -15.68
N LEU A 271 -11.66 -3.13 -14.95
CA LEU A 271 -12.04 -4.41 -15.58
C LEU A 271 -13.26 -4.25 -16.49
N ALA A 272 -14.30 -3.55 -16.02
CA ALA A 272 -15.49 -3.24 -16.81
C ALA A 272 -15.14 -2.46 -18.08
N GLY A 273 -14.26 -1.46 -17.97
CA GLY A 273 -13.76 -0.70 -19.12
C GLY A 273 -13.05 -1.58 -20.15
N LEU A 274 -12.13 -2.45 -19.72
CA LEU A 274 -11.43 -3.42 -20.60
C LEU A 274 -12.39 -4.35 -21.35
N ILE A 275 -13.45 -4.82 -20.67
CA ILE A 275 -14.48 -5.66 -21.28
C ILE A 275 -15.28 -4.84 -22.30
N PHE A 276 -15.69 -3.63 -21.93
CA PHE A 276 -16.50 -2.74 -22.78
C PHE A 276 -15.76 -2.20 -24.00
N GLU A 277 -14.43 -2.13 -23.96
CA GLU A 277 -13.61 -1.90 -25.17
C GLU A 277 -13.89 -2.95 -26.24
N ARG A 278 -14.23 -4.18 -25.85
CA ARG A 278 -14.56 -5.29 -26.76
C ARG A 278 -16.08 -5.41 -26.97
N GLU A 279 -16.85 -5.58 -25.90
CA GLU A 279 -18.29 -5.83 -25.93
C GLU A 279 -19.06 -5.12 -24.82
N CYS A 280 -20.25 -4.58 -25.13
CA CYS A 280 -21.11 -3.90 -24.15
C CYS A 280 -21.99 -4.92 -23.40
N ASN A 281 -21.37 -5.86 -22.69
CA ASN A 281 -22.05 -6.95 -21.99
C ASN A 281 -21.76 -6.87 -20.48
N ILE A 282 -22.79 -6.61 -19.66
CA ILE A 282 -22.58 -6.45 -18.22
C ILE A 282 -22.34 -7.78 -17.52
N GLU A 283 -22.96 -8.86 -18.01
CA GLU A 283 -22.78 -10.20 -17.47
C GLU A 283 -21.33 -10.67 -17.62
N ALA A 284 -20.66 -10.28 -18.71
CA ALA A 284 -19.25 -10.61 -18.96
C ALA A 284 -18.31 -10.09 -17.86
N ILE A 285 -18.67 -9.02 -17.14
CA ILE A 285 -17.89 -8.51 -16.00
C ILE A 285 -17.83 -9.55 -14.87
N LEU A 286 -18.96 -10.20 -14.58
CA LEU A 286 -19.08 -11.17 -13.50
C LEU A 286 -18.56 -12.56 -13.88
N GLU A 287 -18.48 -12.83 -15.18
CA GLU A 287 -17.97 -14.08 -15.75
C GLU A 287 -16.46 -14.01 -16.06
N ASP A 288 -15.85 -12.83 -15.99
CA ASP A 288 -14.42 -12.66 -16.24
C ASP A 288 -13.59 -13.51 -15.25
N PRO A 289 -12.65 -14.34 -15.75
CA PRO A 289 -11.83 -15.19 -14.90
C PRO A 289 -11.04 -14.44 -13.82
N ASN A 290 -10.68 -13.18 -14.06
CA ASN A 290 -9.95 -12.36 -13.09
C ASN A 290 -10.82 -12.03 -11.87
N VAL A 291 -12.14 -11.92 -12.02
CA VAL A 291 -13.05 -11.78 -10.88
C VAL A 291 -12.96 -13.01 -9.99
N GLU A 292 -13.09 -14.22 -10.57
CA GLU A 292 -13.04 -15.45 -9.78
C GLU A 292 -11.69 -15.61 -9.05
N ILE A 293 -10.57 -15.28 -9.70
CA ILE A 293 -9.23 -15.32 -9.10
C ILE A 293 -9.13 -14.38 -7.90
N GLU A 294 -9.54 -13.12 -8.04
CA GLU A 294 -9.49 -12.12 -6.97
C GLU A 294 -10.40 -12.48 -5.79
N LEU A 295 -11.61 -12.97 -6.07
CA LEU A 295 -12.54 -13.38 -5.01
C LEU A 295 -12.05 -14.63 -4.27
N LYS A 296 -11.44 -15.61 -4.97
CA LYS A 296 -10.81 -16.77 -4.33
C LYS A 296 -9.70 -16.34 -3.38
N LYS A 297 -8.86 -15.38 -3.78
CA LYS A 297 -7.80 -14.80 -2.94
C LYS A 297 -8.36 -14.10 -1.70
N ASP A 298 -9.49 -13.42 -1.81
CA ASP A 298 -10.15 -12.79 -0.65
C ASP A 298 -10.71 -13.81 0.34
N LEU A 299 -11.18 -14.96 -0.16
CA LEU A 299 -11.71 -16.05 0.64
C LEU A 299 -10.63 -17.00 1.18
N GLU A 300 -9.40 -16.87 0.69
CA GLU A 300 -8.29 -17.74 1.08
C GLU A 300 -7.94 -17.59 2.58
N GLY A 301 -7.74 -18.74 3.23
CA GLY A 301 -7.42 -18.79 4.66
C GLY A 301 -8.57 -18.32 5.57
N LEU A 302 -9.81 -18.20 5.07
CA LEU A 302 -10.99 -18.02 5.90
C LEU A 302 -11.51 -19.36 6.44
N THR A 303 -11.97 -19.33 7.68
CA THR A 303 -12.62 -20.46 8.35
C THR A 303 -14.04 -20.66 7.83
N LYS A 304 -14.60 -21.86 8.05
CA LYS A 304 -16.00 -22.17 7.71
C LYS A 304 -17.00 -21.19 8.34
N ASN A 305 -16.73 -20.73 9.57
CA ASN A 305 -17.60 -19.78 10.27
C ASN A 305 -17.53 -18.37 9.65
N GLU A 306 -16.33 -17.91 9.26
CA GLU A 306 -16.14 -16.64 8.55
C GLU A 306 -16.88 -16.65 7.21
N ILE A 307 -16.72 -17.71 6.41
CA ILE A 307 -17.43 -17.88 5.13
C ILE A 307 -18.95 -17.93 5.37
N LYS A 308 -19.42 -18.62 6.41
CA LYS A 308 -20.85 -18.70 6.75
C LYS A 308 -21.43 -17.32 7.11
N VAL A 309 -20.68 -16.50 7.84
CA VAL A 309 -21.07 -15.12 8.15
C VAL A 309 -21.13 -14.28 6.88
N LEU A 310 -20.10 -14.33 6.03
CA LEU A 310 -20.10 -13.61 4.76
C LEU A 310 -21.30 -14.01 3.87
N LYS A 311 -21.59 -15.31 3.71
CA LYS A 311 -22.77 -15.77 2.96
C LYS A 311 -24.09 -15.29 3.57
N GLY A 312 -24.18 -15.21 4.90
CA GLY A 312 -25.35 -14.66 5.58
C GLY A 312 -25.55 -13.17 5.28
N LEU A 313 -24.47 -12.37 5.42
CA LEU A 313 -24.49 -10.94 5.10
C LEU A 313 -24.80 -10.69 3.63
N ALA A 314 -24.22 -11.48 2.72
CA ALA A 314 -24.49 -11.41 1.30
C ALA A 314 -25.98 -11.60 0.99
N LYS A 315 -26.69 -12.46 1.72
CA LYS A 315 -28.14 -12.68 1.56
C LYS A 315 -29.01 -11.59 2.20
N GLY A 316 -28.41 -10.59 2.86
CA GLY A 316 -29.12 -9.52 3.56
C GLY A 316 -29.58 -9.89 4.97
N ASN A 317 -29.11 -11.01 5.52
CA ASN A 317 -29.49 -11.45 6.87
C ASN A 317 -28.89 -10.54 7.93
N LYS A 318 -29.65 -10.27 8.99
CA LYS A 318 -29.11 -9.63 10.21
C LYS A 318 -28.17 -10.59 10.93
N LEU A 319 -27.21 -10.07 11.70
CA LEU A 319 -26.27 -10.92 12.46
C LEU A 319 -26.99 -11.93 13.37
N SER A 320 -28.11 -11.52 14.00
CA SER A 320 -28.92 -12.38 14.86
C SER A 320 -29.50 -13.60 14.15
N GLU A 321 -29.64 -13.56 12.82
CA GLU A 321 -30.21 -14.64 12.01
C GLU A 321 -29.13 -15.64 11.56
N ILE A 322 -27.85 -15.26 11.64
CA ILE A 322 -26.73 -16.09 11.21
C ILE A 322 -26.29 -17.00 12.36
N LYS A 323 -26.58 -18.30 12.24
CA LYS A 323 -26.25 -19.31 13.27
C LYS A 323 -24.75 -19.63 13.33
N VAL A 324 -23.96 -18.77 13.98
CA VAL A 324 -22.52 -18.93 14.23
C VAL A 324 -22.19 -18.60 15.67
N SER A 325 -21.45 -19.47 16.36
CA SER A 325 -20.96 -19.20 17.72
C SER A 325 -19.93 -18.07 17.70
N ASN A 326 -19.96 -17.20 18.72
CA ASN A 326 -19.07 -16.04 18.83
C ASN A 326 -19.08 -15.13 17.59
N ILE A 327 -20.25 -14.89 17.00
CA ILE A 327 -20.41 -14.13 15.76
C ILE A 327 -19.74 -12.74 15.77
N TYR A 328 -19.78 -12.02 16.90
CA TYR A 328 -19.10 -10.73 17.02
C TYR A 328 -17.57 -10.83 16.91
N ARG A 329 -16.98 -11.93 17.39
CA ARG A 329 -15.54 -12.20 17.20
C ARG A 329 -15.24 -12.48 15.73
N VAL A 330 -16.10 -13.24 15.06
CA VAL A 330 -15.97 -13.51 13.61
C VAL A 330 -16.08 -12.23 12.80
N ILE A 331 -17.07 -11.38 13.11
CA ILE A 331 -17.24 -10.07 12.49
C ILE A 331 -16.00 -9.20 12.72
N LYS A 332 -15.46 -9.16 13.95
CA LYS A 332 -14.24 -8.42 14.23
C LYS A 332 -13.07 -8.88 13.35
N ILE A 333 -12.90 -10.19 13.13
CA ILE A 333 -11.86 -10.72 12.24
C ILE A 333 -12.10 -10.29 10.78
N LEU A 334 -13.35 -10.40 10.29
CA LEU A 334 -13.71 -9.98 8.93
C LEU A 334 -13.54 -8.47 8.69
N LYS A 335 -13.84 -7.66 9.71
CA LYS A 335 -13.54 -6.21 9.71
C LYS A 335 -12.04 -5.95 9.66
N ASN A 336 -11.27 -6.65 10.49
CA ASN A 336 -9.81 -6.51 10.53
C ASN A 336 -9.19 -6.86 9.17
N ARG A 337 -9.73 -7.87 8.47
CA ARG A 337 -9.33 -8.22 7.10
C ARG A 337 -9.81 -7.24 6.00
N GLY A 338 -10.63 -6.26 6.33
CA GLY A 338 -11.17 -5.30 5.36
C GLY A 338 -12.21 -5.91 4.41
N LEU A 339 -12.92 -6.97 4.82
CA LEU A 339 -13.98 -7.61 4.03
C LEU A 339 -15.39 -7.13 4.39
N VAL A 340 -15.58 -6.69 5.63
CA VAL A 340 -16.86 -6.24 6.18
C VAL A 340 -16.67 -4.90 6.86
N ASP A 341 -17.66 -4.01 6.75
CA ASP A 341 -17.73 -2.81 7.59
C ASP A 341 -19.14 -2.59 8.14
N LYS A 342 -19.28 -1.64 9.08
CA LYS A 342 -20.57 -1.23 9.63
C LYS A 342 -21.02 0.08 8.95
N ILE A 343 -22.08 0.01 8.15
CA ILE A 343 -22.66 1.13 7.41
C ILE A 343 -24.11 1.31 7.86
N ASN A 344 -24.47 2.49 8.37
CA ASN A 344 -25.81 2.79 8.90
C ASN A 344 -26.29 1.74 9.92
N ASP A 345 -25.42 1.41 10.88
CA ASP A 345 -25.62 0.39 11.92
C ASP A 345 -25.77 -1.06 11.45
N GLU A 346 -25.63 -1.34 10.16
CA GLU A 346 -25.67 -2.68 9.60
C GLU A 346 -24.29 -3.14 9.12
N TYR A 347 -23.98 -4.42 9.31
CA TYR A 347 -22.75 -5.00 8.78
C TYR A 347 -22.96 -5.38 7.32
N LYS A 348 -22.06 -4.91 6.45
CA LYS A 348 -22.12 -5.16 5.00
C LYS A 348 -20.76 -5.63 4.50
N ILE A 349 -20.80 -6.49 3.49
CA ILE A 349 -19.60 -6.83 2.71
C ILE A 349 -19.21 -5.58 1.93
N ILE A 350 -17.94 -5.20 2.02
CA ILE A 350 -17.42 -3.97 1.41
C ILE A 350 -17.39 -4.08 -0.12
N ASP A 351 -17.03 -5.25 -0.64
CA ASP A 351 -16.93 -5.48 -2.08
C ASP A 351 -18.28 -6.03 -2.63
N PRO A 352 -18.98 -5.27 -3.50
CA PRO A 352 -20.28 -5.67 -4.03
C PRO A 352 -20.18 -6.93 -4.92
N ILE A 353 -19.07 -7.12 -5.63
CA ILE A 353 -18.86 -8.29 -6.49
C ILE A 353 -18.62 -9.53 -5.61
N LEU A 354 -17.88 -9.41 -4.51
CA LEU A 354 -17.78 -10.50 -3.52
C LEU A 354 -19.15 -10.83 -2.92
N SER A 355 -19.93 -9.81 -2.57
CA SER A 355 -21.29 -10.01 -2.06
C SER A 355 -22.17 -10.73 -3.08
N PHE A 356 -22.08 -10.39 -4.37
CA PHE A 356 -22.83 -11.05 -5.43
C PHE A 356 -22.40 -12.51 -5.61
N TYR A 357 -21.09 -12.77 -5.63
CA TYR A 357 -20.54 -14.12 -5.74
C TYR A 357 -20.98 -15.04 -4.59
N LEU A 358 -21.07 -14.52 -3.37
CA LEU A 358 -21.48 -15.29 -2.18
C LEU A 358 -23.00 -15.49 -2.04
N LYS A 359 -23.82 -14.75 -2.81
CA LYS A 359 -25.28 -14.97 -2.91
C LYS A 359 -25.60 -16.24 -3.71
N LYS A 360 -24.78 -16.54 -4.72
CA LYS A 360 -24.84 -17.81 -5.47
C LYS A 360 -24.51 -18.98 -4.54
#